data_AF-A0A2M7DQ78-F1
#
_entry.id   AF-A0A2M7DQ78-F1
#
_cell.length_a   1.000
_cell.length_b   1.000
_cell.length_c   1.000
_cell.angle_alpha   90.00
_cell.angle_beta   90.00
_cell.angle_gamma   90.00
#
_symmetry.space_group_name_H-M   'P 1'
#
loop_
_entity.id
_entity.type
_entity.pdbx_description
1 polymer ?
#
loop_
_entity_poly.entity_id
_entity_poly.type
_entity_poly.pdbx_seq_one_letter_code
_entity_poly.pdbx_strand_id
1 'polypeptide(L)' 'KTGEIVLKTFENLNQKGRTIIIITHEMNVARHAKRIIQIRDGKVISDDKIKI' A
#
# COMPACT_ATOMS: atom_id res chain seq x y z
N LYS A 1 -12.57 3.29 -11.72
CA LYS A 1 -13.18 4.57 -11.29
C LYS A 1 -13.36 4.67 -9.78
N THR A 2 -14.02 3.73 -9.08
CA THR A 2 -14.20 3.83 -7.61
C THR A 2 -12.93 3.56 -6.80
N GLY A 3 -12.08 2.61 -7.22
CA GLY A 3 -10.84 2.26 -6.51
C GLY A 3 -9.83 3.40 -6.40
N GLU A 4 -9.69 4.21 -7.46
CA GLU A 4 -8.78 5.37 -7.46
C GLU A 4 -9.21 6.45 -6.45
N ILE A 5 -10.51 6.66 -6.27
CA ILE A 5 -11.05 7.64 -5.29
C ILE A 5 -10.73 7.19 -3.86
N VAL A 6 -10.85 5.89 -3.61
CA VAL A 6 -10.51 5.30 -2.30
C VAL A 6 -9.01 5.43 -2.02
N LEU A 7 -8.15 5.12 -3.00
CA LEU A 7 -6.70 5.27 -2.84
C LEU A 7 -6.28 6.71 -2.58
N LYS A 8 -6.86 7.67 -3.32
CA LYS A 8 -6.61 9.09 -3.11
C LYS A 8 -7.03 9.56 -1.71
N THR A 9 -8.10 8.99 -1.16
CA THR A 9 -8.53 9.26 0.21
C THR A 9 -7.51 8.73 1.22
N PHE A 10 -6.99 7.51 1.01
CA PHE A 10 -5.95 6.93 1.86
C PHE A 10 -4.62 7.68 1.78
N GLU A 11 -4.21 8.14 0.59
CA GLU A 11 -3.04 8.99 0.41
C GLU A 11 -3.17 10.29 1.22
N ASN A 12 -4.33 10.98 1.12
CA ASN A 12 -4.59 12.20 1.89
C ASN A 12 -4.55 11.96 3.40
N LEU A 13 -5.10 10.84 3.89
CA LEU A 13 -5.03 10.49 5.31
C LEU A 13 -3.61 10.16 5.75
N ASN A 14 -2.84 9.47 4.90
CA ASN A 14 -1.43 9.18 5.19
C ASN A 14 -0.59 10.44 5.27
N GLN A 15 -0.82 11.41 4.39
CA GLN A 15 -0.18 12.73 4.43
C GLN A 15 -0.55 13.52 5.70
N LYS A 16 -1.75 13.29 6.26
CA LYS A 16 -2.17 13.84 7.57
C LYS A 16 -1.59 13.06 8.78
N GLY A 17 -0.62 12.18 8.57
CA GLY A 17 0.07 11.44 9.63
C GLY A 17 -0.61 10.14 10.07
N ARG A 18 -1.63 9.65 9.35
CA ARG A 18 -2.25 8.34 9.65
C ARG A 18 -1.45 7.21 9.01
N THR A 19 -1.25 6.12 9.74
CA THR A 19 -0.68 4.89 9.16
C THR A 19 -1.80 4.07 8.53
N ILE A 20 -1.65 3.70 7.27
CA ILE A 20 -2.62 2.92 6.49
C ILE A 20 -1.94 1.62 6.06
N ILE A 21 -2.63 0.48 6.24
CA ILE A 21 -2.20 -0.83 5.75
C ILE A 21 -3.27 -1.33 4.78
N ILE A 22 -2.86 -1.70 3.56
CA ILE A 22 -3.75 -2.21 2.51
C ILE A 22 -3.25 -3.60 2.13
N ILE A 23 -4.15 -4.59 2.15
CA ILE A 23 -3.89 -5.93 1.63
C ILE A 23 -4.48 -5.99 0.23
N THR A 24 -3.66 -6.30 -0.77
CA THR A 24 -4.09 -6.41 -2.16
C THR A 24 -3.26 -7.44 -2.90
N HIS A 25 -3.85 -8.05 -3.92
CA HIS A 25 -3.16 -8.88 -4.91
C HIS A 25 -2.80 -8.08 -6.18
N GLU A 26 -3.31 -6.84 -6.29
CA GLU A 26 -3.06 -5.96 -7.44
C GLU A 26 -1.81 -5.11 -7.22
N MET A 27 -0.77 -5.35 -8.02
CA MET A 27 0.49 -4.62 -7.90
C MET A 27 0.34 -3.12 -8.18
N ASN A 28 -0.60 -2.72 -9.04
CA ASN A 28 -0.87 -1.32 -9.31
C ASN A 28 -1.26 -0.58 -8.03
N VAL A 29 -2.12 -1.17 -7.19
CA VAL A 29 -2.50 -0.61 -5.90
C VAL A 29 -1.32 -0.56 -4.93
N ALA A 30 -0.55 -1.64 -4.84
CA ALA A 30 0.59 -1.73 -3.93
C ALA A 30 1.65 -0.64 -4.20
N ARG A 31 1.85 -0.27 -5.47
CA ARG A 31 2.81 0.77 -5.89
C ARG A 31 2.46 2.19 -5.39
N HIS A 32 1.24 2.45 -4.95
CA HIS A 32 0.89 3.74 -4.30
C HIS A 32 1.40 3.83 -2.86
N ALA A 33 1.84 2.73 -2.25
CA ALA A 33 2.32 2.71 -0.87
C ALA A 33 3.82 3.06 -0.77
N LYS A 34 4.21 3.61 0.39
CA LYS A 34 5.62 3.90 0.73
C LYS A 34 6.43 2.64 1.07
N ARG A 35 5.75 1.51 1.33
CA ARG A 35 6.34 0.24 1.70
C ARG A 35 5.46 -0.90 1.20
N ILE A 36 6.07 -1.93 0.62
CA ILE A 36 5.39 -3.14 0.14
C ILE A 36 6.00 -4.33 0.88
N ILE A 37 5.15 -5.12 1.54
CA ILE A 37 5.56 -6.35 2.21
C ILE A 37 4.85 -7.51 1.51
N GLN A 38 5.62 -8.48 1.04
CA GLN A 38 5.09 -9.70 0.44
C GLN A 38 5.13 -10.84 1.46
N ILE A 39 3.99 -11.52 1.60
CA ILE A 39 3.84 -12.67 2.51
C ILE A 39 3.47 -13.90 1.69
N ARG A 40 4.14 -15.02 1.97
CA ARG A 40 3.83 -16.35 1.40
C ARG A 40 4.00 -17.41 2.47
N ASP A 41 3.03 -18.30 2.60
CA ASP A 41 3.03 -19.41 3.57
C ASP A 41 3.32 -18.95 5.02
N GLY A 42 2.72 -17.83 5.43
CA GLY A 42 2.89 -17.25 6.76
C GLY A 42 4.26 -16.59 7.00
N LYS A 43 5.10 -16.48 5.98
CA LYS A 43 6.44 -15.86 6.06
C LYS A 43 6.52 -14.60 5.21
N VAL A 44 7.23 -13.60 5.72
CA VAL A 44 7.61 -12.42 4.92
C VAL A 44 8.72 -12.84 3.95
N ILE A 45 8.47 -12.64 2.65
CA ILE A 45 9.42 -12.98 1.58
C ILE A 45 10.05 -11.75 0.92
N SER A 46 9.42 -10.56 1.03
CA SER A 46 10.01 -9.28 0.65
C SER A 46 9.50 -8.17 1.56
N ASP A 47 10.33 -7.15 1.74
CA ASP A 47 10.03 -5.95 2.51
C ASP A 47 10.74 -4.74 1.89
N ASP A 48 10.03 -4.06 0.99
CA ASP A 48 10.59 -3.04 0.13
C ASP A 48 10.07 -1.65 0.52
N LYS A 49 10.98 -0.72 0.81
CA LYS A 49 10.64 0.71 0.95
C LYS A 49 10.66 1.35 -0.43
N ILE A 50 9.51 1.81 -0.89
CA ILE A 50 9.37 2.49 -2.17
C ILE A 50 9.76 3.95 -1.98
N LYS A 51 10.74 4.40 -2.75
CA LYS A 51 11.02 5.83 -2.90
C LYS A 51 9.92 6.40 -3.79
N ILE A 52 8.98 7.13 -3.17
CA ILE A 52 7.97 7.94 -3.87
C ILE A 52 8.60 9.25 -4.29
#